data_AF-A0A2Z4IJ20-F1
#
_entry.id   AF-A0A2Z4IJ20-F1
#
_cell.length_a   1.000
_cell.length_b   1.000
_cell.length_c   1.000
_cell.angle_alpha   90.00
_cell.angle_beta   90.00
_cell.angle_gamma   90.00
#
_symmetry.space_group_name_H-M   'P 1'
#
loop_
_entity.id
_entity.type
_entity.pdbx_description
1 polymer ?
#
loop_
_entity_poly.entity_id
_entity_poly.type
_entity_poly.pdbx_seq_one_letter_code
_entity_poly.pdbx_strand_id
1 'polypeptide(L)'
;MGFWQTTKRTLFRWKLIPPHRWRRPAIMLVAAIVGLGIYVLKLSNAASYLSDDPQACVNCHLMTPQYITWTHSSHREVAHCNDCHVPHDNVFNKYFFKAKDGLYHASIFTLRKEPEVIRALAPSQAVIQSNCIRCHQDQVTDARMTATIANHKEMRTDRTCWECHRDVPHGKIKSLSSVGYQIEPIKEYAPKDMEVIPAWLKSSMQKQNTQNESND
;
A
#
# COMPACT_ATOMS: atom_id res chain seq x y z
N MET A 1 40.11 16.44 10.72
CA MET A 1 40.17 15.94 12.12
C MET A 1 39.18 16.58 13.10
N GLY A 2 38.32 17.55 12.71
CA GLY A 2 37.45 18.27 13.66
C GLY A 2 36.07 17.65 13.98
N PHE A 3 35.45 16.92 13.04
CA PHE A 3 34.08 16.40 13.20
C PHE A 3 33.92 15.34 14.31
N TRP A 4 34.97 14.54 14.53
CA TRP A 4 34.99 13.49 15.56
C TRP A 4 35.21 14.03 16.98
N GLN A 5 35.77 15.22 17.13
CA GLN A 5 35.98 15.84 18.45
C GLN A 5 34.73 16.59 18.92
N THR A 6 34.02 17.28 18.02
CA THR A 6 32.76 17.97 18.33
C THR A 6 31.64 16.99 18.70
N THR A 7 31.51 15.88 17.98
CA THR A 7 30.55 14.81 18.28
C THR A 7 30.82 14.13 19.63
N LYS A 8 32.09 13.82 19.95
CA LYS A 8 32.47 13.32 21.28
C LYS A 8 32.13 14.32 22.39
N ARG A 9 32.36 15.62 22.16
CA ARG A 9 32.10 16.67 23.14
C ARG A 9 30.61 16.87 23.42
N THR A 10 29.74 16.75 22.41
CA THR A 10 28.28 16.80 22.59
C THR A 10 27.72 15.53 23.23
N LEU A 11 28.17 14.34 22.81
CA LEU A 11 27.81 13.05 23.40
C LEU A 11 28.20 12.95 24.89
N PHE A 12 29.36 13.51 25.26
CA PHE A 12 29.82 13.57 26.65
C PHE A 12 29.01 14.59 27.47
N ARG A 13 28.64 15.74 26.87
CA ARG A 13 27.79 16.76 27.51
C ARG A 13 26.38 16.28 27.81
N TRP A 14 25.89 15.28 27.05
CA TRP A 14 24.58 14.65 27.24
C TRP A 14 24.66 13.29 27.98
N LYS A 15 25.81 12.97 28.61
CA LYS A 15 26.06 11.71 29.36
C LYS A 15 25.72 10.42 28.58
N LEU A 16 25.70 10.44 27.26
CA LEU A 16 25.35 9.27 26.43
C LEU A 16 26.48 8.22 26.31
N ILE A 17 27.68 8.53 26.83
CA ILE A 17 28.83 7.63 26.77
C ILE A 17 28.84 6.79 28.05
N PRO A 18 28.51 5.48 27.98
CA PRO A 18 28.55 4.62 29.15
C PRO A 18 29.98 4.53 29.71
N PRO A 19 30.12 4.37 31.04
CA PRO A 19 31.43 4.25 31.69
C PRO A 19 32.26 3.11 31.09
N HIS A 20 33.58 3.20 31.15
CA HIS A 20 34.53 2.34 30.41
C HIS A 20 34.22 0.82 30.49
N ARG A 21 33.73 0.35 31.64
CA ARG A 21 33.33 -1.06 31.88
C ARG A 21 32.08 -1.48 31.10
N TRP A 22 31.15 -0.56 30.85
CA TRP A 22 29.88 -0.79 30.15
C TRP A 22 29.95 -0.48 28.65
N ARG A 23 31.07 0.06 28.17
CA ARG A 23 31.21 0.47 26.77
C ARG A 23 31.10 -0.70 25.79
N ARG A 24 31.74 -1.84 26.09
CA ARG A 24 31.67 -3.06 25.26
C ARG A 24 30.25 -3.65 25.18
N PRO A 25 29.56 -3.92 26.31
CA PRO A 25 28.18 -4.44 26.24
C PRO A 25 27.21 -3.44 25.61
N ALA A 26 27.37 -2.13 25.84
CA ALA A 26 26.54 -1.12 25.19
C ALA A 26 26.73 -1.09 23.67
N ILE A 27 27.97 -1.19 23.18
CA ILE A 27 28.24 -1.28 21.73
C ILE A 27 27.62 -2.55 21.14
N MET A 28 27.78 -3.70 21.80
CA MET A 28 27.17 -4.96 21.34
C MET A 28 25.63 -4.87 21.31
N LEU A 29 25.01 -4.27 22.32
CA LEU A 29 23.56 -4.08 22.36
C LEU A 29 23.08 -3.16 21.23
N VAL A 30 23.75 -2.01 21.01
CA VAL A 30 23.41 -1.10 19.91
C VAL A 30 23.59 -1.79 18.56
N ALA A 31 24.69 -2.53 18.36
CA ALA A 31 24.93 -3.29 17.14
C ALA A 31 23.84 -4.36 16.92
N ALA A 32 23.41 -5.06 17.98
CA ALA A 32 22.33 -6.03 17.90
C ALA A 32 20.99 -5.38 17.54
N ILE A 33 20.64 -4.24 18.16
CA ILE A 33 19.41 -3.49 17.85
C ILE A 33 19.42 -2.99 16.40
N VAL A 34 20.54 -2.40 15.95
CA VAL A 34 20.67 -1.90 14.58
C VAL A 34 20.63 -3.06 13.57
N GLY A 35 21.34 -4.16 13.87
CA GLY A 35 21.33 -5.37 13.02
C GLY A 35 19.94 -5.97 12.89
N LEU A 36 19.21 -6.10 14.01
CA LEU A 36 17.83 -6.56 14.01
C LEU A 36 16.92 -5.59 13.26
N GLY A 37 17.10 -4.28 13.44
CA GLY A 37 16.33 -3.25 12.72
C GLY A 37 16.50 -3.36 11.21
N ILE A 38 17.73 -3.47 10.72
CA ILE A 38 18.02 -3.66 9.28
C ILE A 38 17.42 -4.98 8.78
N TYR A 39 17.54 -6.05 9.56
CA TYR A 39 16.96 -7.34 9.21
C TYR A 39 15.44 -7.27 9.07
N VAL A 40 14.74 -6.65 10.03
CA VAL A 40 13.28 -6.45 9.99
C VAL A 40 12.88 -5.61 8.78
N LEU A 41 13.56 -4.49 8.51
CA LEU A 41 13.27 -3.64 7.36
C LEU A 41 13.41 -4.39 6.03
N LYS A 42 14.40 -5.27 5.92
CA LYS A 42 14.60 -6.12 4.75
C LYS A 42 13.51 -7.19 4.64
N LEU A 43 13.18 -7.86 5.75
CA LEU A 43 12.19 -8.92 5.79
C LEU A 43 10.78 -8.40 5.49
N SER A 44 10.43 -7.20 5.99
CA SER A 44 9.13 -6.58 5.77
C SER A 44 8.97 -5.90 4.41
N ASN A 45 9.99 -5.97 3.55
CA ASN A 45 10.04 -5.24 2.28
C ASN A 45 9.72 -3.74 2.45
N ALA A 46 10.24 -3.10 3.51
CA ALA A 46 9.77 -1.77 3.97
C ALA A 46 9.86 -0.68 2.88
N ALA A 47 10.85 -0.79 1.98
CA ALA A 47 11.04 0.16 0.90
C ALA A 47 9.89 0.16 -0.12
N SER A 48 9.19 -0.97 -0.32
CA SER A 48 8.09 -1.02 -1.29
C SER A 48 6.90 -0.15 -0.89
N TYR A 49 6.70 0.12 0.40
CA TYR A 49 5.65 1.05 0.87
C TYR A 49 5.87 2.52 0.48
N LEU A 50 7.07 2.89 0.02
CA LEU A 50 7.32 4.23 -0.53
C LEU A 50 6.72 4.39 -1.93
N SER A 51 6.53 3.29 -2.67
CA SER A 51 5.90 3.33 -3.99
C SER A 51 4.37 3.27 -3.89
N ASP A 52 3.72 3.36 -5.05
CA ASP A 52 2.29 3.15 -5.23
C ASP A 52 1.98 1.78 -5.86
N ASP A 53 2.96 0.87 -5.88
CA ASP A 53 2.78 -0.49 -6.39
C ASP A 53 1.76 -1.26 -5.52
N PRO A 54 0.65 -1.77 -6.09
CA PRO A 54 -0.33 -2.59 -5.40
C PRO A 54 0.26 -3.84 -4.74
N GLN A 55 1.39 -4.36 -5.23
CA GLN A 55 2.09 -5.47 -4.59
C GLN A 55 2.55 -5.12 -3.17
N ALA A 56 2.92 -3.86 -2.90
CA ALA A 56 3.31 -3.43 -1.56
C ALA A 56 2.16 -3.56 -0.56
N CYS A 57 0.91 -3.40 -1.01
CA CYS A 57 -0.27 -3.55 -0.16
C CYS A 57 -0.54 -5.01 0.24
N VAL A 58 -0.01 -5.97 -0.53
CA VAL A 58 -0.08 -7.42 -0.24
C VAL A 58 1.23 -8.00 0.27
N ASN A 59 2.14 -7.17 0.77
CA ASN A 59 3.22 -7.68 1.64
C ASN A 59 2.66 -8.41 2.88
N CYS A 60 1.42 -8.09 3.28
CA CYS A 60 0.69 -8.79 4.34
C CYS A 60 -0.52 -9.53 3.76
N HIS A 61 -0.62 -10.83 4.06
CA HIS A 61 -1.71 -11.71 3.59
C HIS A 61 -3.10 -11.28 4.06
N LEU A 62 -3.17 -10.46 5.12
CA LEU A 62 -4.42 -9.87 5.60
C LEU A 62 -5.12 -9.01 4.53
N MET A 63 -4.35 -8.43 3.61
CA MET A 63 -4.86 -7.59 2.52
C MET A 63 -5.17 -8.38 1.25
N THR A 64 -4.92 -9.69 1.20
CA THR A 64 -5.19 -10.54 0.04
C THR A 64 -6.61 -10.38 -0.50
N PRO A 65 -7.69 -10.45 0.31
CA PRO A 65 -9.05 -10.24 -0.19
C PRO A 65 -9.26 -8.88 -0.84
N GLN A 66 -8.63 -7.84 -0.30
CA GLN A 66 -8.76 -6.48 -0.82
C GLN A 66 -8.06 -6.36 -2.17
N TYR A 67 -6.86 -6.92 -2.28
CA TYR A 67 -6.12 -6.94 -3.54
C TYR A 67 -6.83 -7.73 -4.63
N ILE A 68 -7.30 -8.94 -4.32
CA ILE A 68 -8.01 -9.80 -5.29
C ILE A 68 -9.28 -9.11 -5.80
N THR A 69 -10.09 -8.59 -4.88
CA THR A 69 -11.31 -7.89 -5.28
C THR A 69 -11.02 -6.61 -6.07
N TRP A 70 -9.88 -5.95 -5.85
CA TRP A 70 -9.42 -4.84 -6.68
C TRP A 70 -8.96 -5.31 -8.06
N THR A 71 -8.19 -6.41 -8.18
CA THR A 71 -7.78 -6.96 -9.50
C THR A 71 -8.98 -7.42 -10.32
N HIS A 72 -10.10 -7.75 -9.69
CA HIS A 72 -11.36 -8.10 -10.37
C HIS A 72 -12.35 -6.94 -10.48
N SER A 73 -11.88 -5.69 -10.36
CA SER A 73 -12.71 -4.49 -10.43
C SER A 73 -12.47 -3.66 -11.69
N SER A 74 -13.37 -2.71 -11.95
CA SER A 74 -13.20 -1.69 -13.01
C SER A 74 -12.02 -0.75 -12.78
N HIS A 75 -11.45 -0.72 -11.58
CA HIS A 75 -10.37 0.21 -11.24
C HIS A 75 -8.98 -0.41 -11.40
N ARG A 76 -8.87 -1.72 -11.70
CA ARG A 76 -7.58 -2.44 -11.75
C ARG A 76 -6.56 -1.83 -12.72
N GLU A 77 -7.03 -1.34 -13.87
CA GLU A 77 -6.19 -0.83 -14.97
C GLU A 77 -5.94 0.68 -14.87
N VAL A 78 -6.70 1.40 -14.05
CA VAL A 78 -6.72 2.87 -14.04
C VAL A 78 -6.34 3.48 -12.70
N ALA A 79 -6.31 2.70 -11.63
CA ALA A 79 -6.01 3.18 -10.28
C ALA A 79 -5.31 2.10 -9.44
N HIS A 80 -4.27 2.50 -8.73
CA HIS A 80 -3.61 1.70 -7.71
C HIS A 80 -4.29 1.91 -6.35
N CYS A 81 -3.93 1.10 -5.35
CA CYS A 81 -4.52 1.17 -4.00
C CYS A 81 -4.42 2.59 -3.40
N ASN A 82 -3.27 3.25 -3.55
CA ASN A 82 -3.02 4.58 -3.02
C ASN A 82 -3.79 5.68 -3.77
N ASP A 83 -4.26 5.44 -4.99
CA ASP A 83 -5.06 6.41 -5.73
C ASP A 83 -6.44 6.63 -5.10
N CYS A 84 -6.92 5.65 -4.33
CA CYS A 84 -8.13 5.74 -3.53
C CYS A 84 -7.84 5.96 -2.04
N HIS A 85 -6.87 5.25 -1.46
CA HIS A 85 -6.69 5.19 0.00
C HIS A 85 -5.73 6.23 0.59
N VAL A 86 -5.04 7.01 -0.23
CA VAL A 86 -4.06 8.01 0.23
C VAL A 86 -4.44 9.39 -0.34
N PRO A 87 -4.27 10.49 0.42
CA PRO A 87 -4.58 11.83 -0.09
C PRO A 87 -3.58 12.27 -1.18
N HIS A 88 -4.08 13.07 -2.13
CA HIS A 88 -3.31 13.61 -3.26
C HIS A 88 -3.33 15.15 -3.30
N ASP A 89 -3.61 15.79 -2.16
CA ASP A 89 -3.61 17.24 -2.00
C ASP A 89 -2.19 17.82 -2.00
N ASN A 90 -1.25 17.14 -1.32
CA ASN A 90 0.16 17.47 -1.35
C ASN A 90 1.05 16.29 -0.92
N VAL A 91 2.32 16.34 -1.31
CA VAL A 91 3.30 15.27 -1.06
C VAL A 91 3.53 15.03 0.44
N PHE A 92 3.55 16.09 1.25
CA PHE A 92 3.77 15.96 2.70
C PHE A 92 2.62 15.21 3.37
N ASN A 93 1.39 15.58 3.08
CA ASN A 93 0.20 14.93 3.62
C ASN A 93 0.07 13.49 3.11
N LYS A 94 0.40 13.21 1.85
CA LYS A 94 0.51 11.86 1.28
C LYS A 94 1.37 10.95 2.18
N TYR A 95 2.62 11.34 2.43
CA TYR A 95 3.53 10.52 3.22
C TYR A 95 3.21 10.50 4.71
N PHE A 96 2.72 11.61 5.27
CA PHE A 96 2.25 11.65 6.66
C PHE A 96 1.08 10.68 6.88
N PHE A 97 0.11 10.67 5.97
CA PHE A 97 -1.03 9.77 6.03
C PHE A 97 -0.58 8.31 5.86
N LYS A 98 0.28 8.00 4.87
CA LYS A 98 0.87 6.66 4.69
C LYS A 98 1.60 6.18 5.94
N ALA A 99 2.40 7.03 6.58
CA ALA A 99 3.13 6.67 7.79
C ALA A 99 2.18 6.41 8.97
N LYS A 100 1.19 7.28 9.18
CA LYS A 100 0.19 7.14 10.25
C LYS A 100 -0.63 5.86 10.09
N ASP A 101 -1.18 5.60 8.90
CA ASP A 101 -1.98 4.40 8.64
C ASP A 101 -1.12 3.14 8.65
N GLY A 102 0.09 3.19 8.07
CA GLY A 102 1.04 2.09 8.13
C GLY A 102 1.40 1.69 9.56
N LEU A 103 1.67 2.65 10.44
CA LEU A 103 1.90 2.40 11.86
C LEU A 103 0.68 1.80 12.56
N TYR A 104 -0.52 2.29 12.26
CA TYR A 104 -1.76 1.73 12.79
C TYR A 104 -1.95 0.27 12.35
N HIS A 105 -1.84 -0.03 11.05
CA HIS A 105 -1.95 -1.39 10.52
C HIS A 105 -0.92 -2.34 11.12
N ALA A 106 0.35 -1.91 11.19
CA ALA A 106 1.42 -2.69 11.80
C ALA A 106 1.14 -2.97 13.28
N SER A 107 0.61 -2.00 14.02
CA SER A 107 0.27 -2.17 15.44
C SER A 107 -0.87 -3.17 15.66
N ILE A 108 -1.95 -3.08 14.88
CA ILE A 108 -3.10 -3.98 14.98
C ILE A 108 -2.70 -5.41 14.61
N PHE A 109 -1.93 -5.57 13.54
CA PHE A 109 -1.44 -6.87 13.10
C PHE A 109 -0.49 -7.51 14.13
N THR A 110 0.45 -6.72 14.68
CA THR A 110 1.39 -7.20 15.71
C THR A 110 0.65 -7.63 16.98
N LEU A 111 -0.40 -6.91 17.35
CA LEU A 111 -1.22 -7.23 18.52
C LEU A 111 -2.25 -8.34 18.27
N ARG A 112 -2.35 -8.87 17.04
CA ARG A 112 -3.35 -9.85 16.62
C ARG A 112 -4.79 -9.39 16.89
N LYS A 113 -5.06 -8.12 16.60
CA LYS A 113 -6.36 -7.46 16.82
C LYS A 113 -7.12 -7.19 15.52
N GLU A 114 -6.75 -7.87 14.44
CA GLU A 114 -7.44 -7.79 13.16
C GLU A 114 -8.91 -8.24 13.28
N PRO A 115 -9.89 -7.42 12.86
CA PRO A 115 -11.27 -7.87 12.76
C PRO A 115 -11.45 -8.74 11.52
N GLU A 116 -12.38 -9.71 11.59
CA GLU A 116 -12.76 -10.51 10.42
C GLU A 116 -13.34 -9.65 9.27
N VAL A 117 -13.98 -8.54 9.62
CA VAL A 117 -14.48 -7.55 8.66
C VAL A 117 -13.75 -6.23 8.86
N ILE A 118 -12.77 -5.98 7.99
CA ILE A 118 -12.03 -4.72 7.97
C ILE A 118 -12.93 -3.60 7.46
N ARG A 119 -12.97 -2.49 8.20
CA ARG A 119 -13.75 -1.29 7.84
C ARG A 119 -12.84 -0.08 7.85
N ALA A 120 -12.98 0.77 6.83
CA ALA A 120 -12.29 2.04 6.77
C ALA A 120 -12.73 2.95 7.93
N LEU A 121 -11.76 3.54 8.63
CA LEU A 121 -12.01 4.56 9.65
C LEU A 121 -12.44 5.88 8.99
N ALA A 122 -13.11 6.75 9.74
CA ALA A 122 -13.62 8.03 9.22
C ALA A 122 -12.58 8.87 8.43
N PRO A 123 -11.30 8.99 8.87
CA PRO A 123 -10.29 9.70 8.09
C PRO A 123 -10.01 9.05 6.72
N SER A 124 -9.97 7.72 6.68
CA SER A 124 -9.77 6.96 5.43
C SER A 124 -10.98 7.10 4.52
N GLN A 125 -12.21 7.06 5.08
CA GLN A 125 -13.44 7.30 4.31
C GLN A 125 -13.43 8.69 3.66
N ALA A 126 -13.03 9.74 4.39
CA ALA A 126 -12.94 11.08 3.83
C ALA A 126 -11.93 11.17 2.67
N VAL A 127 -10.77 10.53 2.81
CA VAL A 127 -9.76 10.44 1.74
C VAL A 127 -10.32 9.70 0.52
N ILE A 128 -10.93 8.53 0.72
CA ILE A 128 -11.53 7.74 -0.37
C ILE A 128 -12.59 8.55 -1.10
N GLN A 129 -13.52 9.20 -0.38
CA GLN A 129 -14.55 10.05 -0.97
C GLN A 129 -13.94 11.19 -1.79
N SER A 130 -12.94 11.88 -1.25
CA SER A 130 -12.26 12.96 -1.96
C SER A 130 -11.59 12.48 -3.25
N ASN A 131 -11.03 11.27 -3.24
CA ASN A 131 -10.39 10.67 -4.40
C ASN A 131 -11.40 10.17 -5.44
N CYS A 132 -12.57 9.67 -5.02
CA CYS A 132 -13.69 9.41 -5.94
C CYS A 132 -14.07 10.70 -6.69
N ILE A 133 -14.28 11.79 -5.96
CA ILE A 133 -14.65 13.08 -6.55
C ILE A 133 -13.54 13.65 -7.42
N ARG A 134 -12.26 13.50 -7.02
CA ARG A 134 -11.11 13.96 -7.80
C ARG A 134 -11.09 13.40 -9.22
N CYS A 135 -11.33 12.10 -9.38
CA CYS A 135 -11.30 11.45 -10.70
C CYS A 135 -12.65 11.55 -11.42
N HIS A 136 -13.78 11.60 -10.69
CA HIS A 136 -15.13 11.65 -11.27
C HIS A 136 -15.76 13.04 -11.23
N GLN A 137 -14.96 14.10 -11.06
CA GLN A 137 -15.43 15.47 -10.84
C GLN A 137 -16.44 15.88 -11.91
N ASP A 138 -16.10 15.69 -13.18
CA ASP A 138 -16.94 16.09 -14.31
C ASP A 138 -18.31 15.39 -14.33
N GLN A 139 -18.40 14.19 -13.75
CA GLN A 139 -19.65 13.43 -13.66
C GLN A 139 -20.54 13.90 -12.50
N VAL A 140 -19.93 14.39 -11.41
CA VAL A 140 -20.66 14.86 -10.21
C VAL A 140 -20.93 16.36 -10.21
N THR A 141 -20.18 17.14 -11.00
CA THR A 141 -20.35 18.58 -11.19
C THR A 141 -20.76 18.96 -12.61
N ASP A 142 -21.41 18.05 -13.35
CA ASP A 142 -21.89 18.34 -14.70
C ASP A 142 -22.79 19.59 -14.71
N ALA A 143 -22.45 20.56 -15.56
CA ALA A 143 -23.11 21.87 -15.59
C ALA A 143 -24.57 21.79 -16.02
N ARG A 144 -24.90 20.87 -16.95
CA ARG A 144 -26.27 20.68 -17.44
C ARG A 144 -27.15 20.08 -16.35
N MET A 145 -26.66 19.08 -15.62
CA MET A 145 -27.38 18.48 -14.50
C MET A 145 -27.54 19.47 -13.35
N THR A 146 -26.51 20.25 -13.06
CA THR A 146 -26.55 21.30 -12.02
C THR A 146 -27.56 22.39 -12.35
N ALA A 147 -27.72 22.75 -13.62
CA ALA A 147 -28.69 23.75 -14.06
C ALA A 147 -30.14 23.24 -14.10
N THR A 148 -30.35 21.91 -14.22
CA THR A 148 -31.69 21.32 -14.41
C THR A 148 -32.25 20.66 -13.16
N ILE A 149 -31.41 20.24 -12.22
CA ILE A 149 -31.82 19.57 -10.99
C ILE A 149 -31.38 20.43 -9.81
N ALA A 150 -32.35 20.93 -9.03
CA ALA A 150 -32.06 21.67 -7.81
C ALA A 150 -31.23 20.83 -6.84
N ASN A 151 -30.18 21.44 -6.26
CA ASN A 151 -29.24 20.79 -5.33
C ASN A 151 -28.55 19.53 -5.91
N HIS A 152 -28.34 19.46 -7.23
CA HIS A 152 -27.74 18.27 -7.86
C HIS A 152 -26.40 17.89 -7.21
N LYS A 153 -25.53 18.87 -6.99
CA LYS A 153 -24.18 18.64 -6.47
C LYS A 153 -24.23 18.08 -5.05
N GLU A 154 -24.96 18.73 -4.16
CA GLU A 154 -25.13 18.34 -2.75
C GLU A 154 -25.70 16.91 -2.66
N MET A 155 -26.73 16.61 -3.45
CA MET A 155 -27.33 15.27 -3.51
C MET A 155 -26.37 14.18 -4.00
N ARG A 156 -25.28 14.54 -4.69
CA ARG A 156 -24.24 13.61 -5.18
C ARG A 156 -23.01 13.54 -4.28
N THR A 157 -22.73 14.58 -3.49
CA THR A 157 -21.51 14.67 -2.67
C THR A 157 -21.73 14.50 -1.17
N ASP A 158 -22.95 14.73 -0.65
CA ASP A 158 -23.24 14.63 0.79
C ASP A 158 -23.26 13.18 1.29
N ARG A 159 -23.54 12.23 0.39
CA ARG A 159 -23.47 10.79 0.65
C ARG A 159 -22.16 10.22 0.12
N THR A 160 -21.69 9.15 0.74
CA THR A 160 -20.49 8.48 0.22
C THR A 160 -20.78 7.77 -1.10
N CYS A 161 -19.87 7.87 -2.06
CA CYS A 161 -20.10 7.35 -3.42
C CYS A 161 -20.47 5.85 -3.40
N TRP A 162 -19.85 5.09 -2.50
CA TRP A 162 -20.03 3.64 -2.36
C TRP A 162 -21.30 3.22 -1.59
N GLU A 163 -22.12 4.15 -1.11
CA GLU A 163 -23.49 3.82 -0.66
C GLU A 163 -24.37 3.37 -1.82
N CYS A 164 -24.19 4.00 -2.98
CA CYS A 164 -24.88 3.65 -4.23
C CYS A 164 -23.99 2.76 -5.11
N HIS A 165 -22.73 3.13 -5.31
CA HIS A 165 -21.75 2.34 -6.06
C HIS A 165 -21.15 1.23 -5.19
N ARG A 166 -22.01 0.29 -4.77
CA ARG A 166 -21.66 -0.76 -3.80
C ARG A 166 -20.71 -1.84 -4.34
N ASP A 167 -20.48 -1.84 -5.65
CA ASP A 167 -19.62 -2.79 -6.36
C ASP A 167 -18.33 -2.13 -6.89
N VAL A 168 -17.97 -0.95 -6.37
CA VAL A 168 -16.58 -0.44 -6.46
C VAL A 168 -15.61 -1.45 -5.83
N PRO A 169 -14.27 -1.32 -5.99
CA PRO A 169 -13.33 -2.30 -5.47
C PRO A 169 -13.66 -2.72 -4.03
N HIS A 170 -13.50 -4.02 -3.75
CA HIS A 170 -13.88 -4.71 -2.50
C HIS A 170 -15.36 -5.11 -2.37
N GLY A 171 -16.25 -4.61 -3.23
CA GLY A 171 -17.61 -5.10 -3.38
C GLY A 171 -18.47 -5.09 -2.10
N LYS A 172 -19.57 -5.85 -2.14
CA LYS A 172 -20.54 -5.95 -1.04
C LYS A 172 -20.13 -6.93 0.06
N ILE A 173 -19.49 -8.04 -0.32
CA ILE A 173 -19.10 -9.10 0.61
C ILE A 173 -17.73 -8.76 1.18
N LYS A 174 -17.69 -8.44 2.48
CA LYS A 174 -16.47 -8.02 3.18
C LYS A 174 -16.15 -9.03 4.27
N SER A 175 -15.11 -9.83 4.08
CA SER A 175 -14.57 -10.75 5.08
C SER A 175 -13.15 -11.14 4.68
N LEU A 176 -12.31 -11.52 5.64
CA LEU A 176 -10.99 -12.08 5.34
C LEU A 176 -11.07 -13.41 4.58
N SER A 177 -12.20 -14.09 4.72
CA SER A 177 -12.52 -15.37 4.08
C SER A 177 -13.41 -15.20 2.83
N SER A 178 -13.62 -13.97 2.33
CA SER A 178 -14.55 -13.71 1.22
C SER A 178 -14.02 -14.10 -0.16
N VAL A 179 -12.72 -14.34 -0.27
CA VAL A 179 -12.07 -14.77 -1.51
C VAL A 179 -11.49 -16.18 -1.30
N GLY A 180 -11.59 -17.01 -2.33
CA GLY A 180 -10.94 -18.32 -2.34
C GLY A 180 -9.44 -18.22 -2.60
N TYR A 181 -8.78 -19.39 -2.73
CA TYR A 181 -7.42 -19.45 -3.24
C TYR A 181 -7.39 -18.95 -4.69
N GLN A 182 -6.59 -17.93 -4.98
CA GLN A 182 -6.43 -17.44 -6.34
C GLN A 182 -5.60 -18.42 -7.18
N ILE A 183 -6.02 -18.65 -8.42
CA ILE A 183 -5.27 -19.47 -9.39
C ILE A 183 -3.99 -18.74 -9.83
N GLU A 184 -4.07 -17.43 -10.04
CA GLU A 184 -2.91 -16.60 -10.35
C GLU A 184 -2.14 -16.25 -9.06
N PRO A 185 -0.86 -16.62 -8.97
CA PRO A 185 -0.07 -16.35 -7.77
C PRO A 185 0.20 -14.85 -7.66
N ILE A 186 -0.11 -14.29 -6.50
CA ILE A 186 0.29 -12.92 -6.16
C ILE A 186 1.82 -12.89 -6.19
N LYS A 187 2.42 -11.99 -6.98
CA LYS A 187 3.88 -11.96 -7.22
C LYS A 187 4.67 -11.86 -5.92
N GLU A 188 4.16 -11.16 -4.92
CA GLU A 188 4.78 -11.05 -3.60
C GLU A 188 4.90 -12.41 -2.87
N TYR A 189 3.99 -13.36 -3.13
CA TYR A 189 4.03 -14.73 -2.58
C TYR A 189 4.57 -15.78 -3.55
N ALA A 190 4.68 -15.44 -4.83
CA ALA A 190 5.15 -16.34 -5.87
C ALA A 190 6.67 -16.54 -5.75
N PRO A 191 7.18 -17.78 -5.78
CA PRO A 191 8.59 -18.04 -6.02
C PRO A 191 9.04 -17.34 -7.31
N LYS A 192 10.23 -16.75 -7.32
CA LYS A 192 10.73 -16.00 -8.50
C LYS A 192 10.90 -16.89 -9.74
N ASP A 193 11.02 -18.19 -9.53
CA ASP A 193 11.13 -19.26 -10.53
C ASP A 193 9.78 -19.91 -10.88
N MET A 194 8.68 -19.45 -10.27
CA MET A 194 7.33 -19.93 -10.60
C MET A 194 6.87 -19.36 -11.94
N GLU A 195 7.11 -20.12 -13.03
CA GLU A 195 6.48 -19.85 -14.32
C GLU A 195 5.14 -20.58 -14.42
N VAL A 196 4.07 -19.80 -14.60
CA VAL A 196 2.72 -20.32 -14.88
C VAL A 196 2.65 -20.93 -16.29
N ILE A 197 3.53 -20.49 -17.19
CA ILE A 197 3.60 -20.95 -18.58
C ILE A 197 4.58 -22.13 -18.68
N PRO A 198 4.13 -23.33 -19.11
CA PRO A 198 5.02 -24.45 -19.34
C PRO A 198 6.11 -24.13 -20.36
N ALA A 199 7.31 -24.71 -20.19
CA ALA A 199 8.44 -24.48 -21.09
C ALA A 199 8.14 -24.75 -22.57
N TRP A 200 7.29 -25.75 -22.86
CA TRP A 200 6.87 -26.07 -24.24
C TRP A 200 6.06 -24.92 -24.87
N LEU A 201 5.17 -24.29 -24.11
CA LEU A 201 4.31 -23.20 -24.59
C LEU A 201 5.14 -21.93 -24.80
N LYS A 202 6.03 -21.63 -23.86
CA LYS A 202 6.99 -20.51 -23.98
C LYS A 202 7.85 -20.64 -25.24
N SER A 203 8.36 -21.83 -25.52
CA SER A 203 9.14 -22.13 -26.71
C SER A 203 8.33 -21.93 -28.00
N SER A 204 7.05 -22.33 -28.00
CA SER A 204 6.16 -22.12 -29.14
C SER A 204 5.83 -20.65 -29.38
N MET A 205 5.56 -19.88 -28.32
CA MET A 205 5.30 -18.43 -28.40
C MET A 205 6.52 -17.66 -28.91
N GLN A 206 7.72 -18.01 -28.43
CA GLN A 206 8.97 -17.40 -28.90
C GLN A 206 9.20 -17.68 -30.40
N LYS A 207 8.99 -18.92 -30.85
CA LYS A 207 9.08 -19.29 -32.26
C LYS A 207 8.10 -18.49 -33.13
N GLN A 208 6.86 -18.31 -32.69
CA GLN A 208 5.86 -17.52 -33.40
C GLN A 208 6.25 -16.04 -33.50
N ASN A 209 6.75 -15.43 -32.42
CA ASN A 209 7.20 -14.04 -32.44
C ASN A 209 8.38 -13.84 -33.40
N THR A 210 9.38 -14.74 -33.38
CA THR A 210 10.50 -14.67 -34.32
C THR A 210 10.08 -14.87 -35.77
N GLN A 211 9.04 -15.67 -36.04
CA GLN A 211 8.50 -15.85 -37.39
C GLN A 211 7.75 -14.60 -37.87
N ASN A 212 6.99 -13.95 -37.00
CA ASN A 212 6.29 -12.71 -37.32
C ASN A 212 7.28 -11.56 -37.57
N GLU A 213 8.32 -11.42 -36.74
CA GLU A 213 9.38 -10.42 -36.91
C GLU A 213 10.25 -10.66 -38.16
N SER A 214 10.30 -11.89 -38.68
CA SER A 214 11.01 -12.21 -39.92
C SER A 214 10.17 -12.04 -41.20
N ASN A 215 8.86 -11.85 -41.04
CA ASN A 215 7.90 -11.70 -42.14
C ASN A 215 7.43 -10.25 -42.33
N ASP A 216 7.82 -9.34 -41.43
CA ASP A 216 7.75 -7.88 -41.57
C ASP A 216 9.09 -7.30 -42.07
#